data_AF-A0A954CJU0-F1
#
_entry.id   AF-A0A954CJU0-F1
#
_cell.length_a   1.000
_cell.length_b   1.000
_cell.length_c   1.000
_cell.angle_alpha   90.00
_cell.angle_beta   90.00
_cell.angle_gamma   90.00
#
_symmetry.space_group_name_H-M   'P 1'
#
loop_
_entity.id
_entity.type
_entity.pdbx_description
1 polymer ?
#
loop_
_entity_poly.entity_id
_entity_poly.type
_entity_poly.pdbx_seq_one_letter_code
_entity_poly.pdbx_strand_id
1 'polypeptide(L)' 'MAGPLKLREDLIAIRKVRHGEVEYVVKDPIHMEYYRLTELEYDVAMLFDGHRSNEQVLKLVN' A
#
# COMPACT_ATOMS: atom_id res chain seq x y z
N MET A 1 21.26 -7.11 2.68
CA MET A 1 20.04 -6.46 3.19
C MET A 1 19.24 -6.02 1.98
N ALA A 2 17.93 -6.29 1.94
CA ALA A 2 17.09 -5.79 0.85
C ALA A 2 17.10 -4.25 0.86
N GLY A 3 17.22 -3.63 -0.31
CA GLY A 3 17.14 -2.19 -0.46
C GLY A 3 15.74 -1.66 -0.09
N PRO A 4 15.55 -0.33 -0.09
CA PRO A 4 14.26 0.27 0.22
C PRO A 4 13.18 -0.25 -0.74
N LEU A 5 12.03 -0.61 -0.19
CA LEU A 5 10.90 -1.13 -0.96
C LEU A 5 10.17 0.02 -1.66
N LYS A 6 9.80 -0.20 -2.92
CA LYS A 6 9.05 0.76 -3.72
C LYS A 6 7.87 0.08 -4.40
N LEU A 7 6.67 0.63 -4.23
CA LEU A 7 5.53 0.24 -5.07
C LEU A 7 5.74 0.68 -6.51
N ARG A 8 5.25 -0.13 -7.45
CA ARG A 8 5.26 0.23 -8.87
C ARG A 8 4.38 1.47 -9.07
N GLU A 9 4.88 2.45 -9.83
CA GLU A 9 4.30 3.80 -9.91
C GLU A 9 2.94 3.86 -10.62
N ASP A 10 2.62 2.86 -11.43
CA ASP A 10 1.36 2.71 -12.15
C ASP A 10 0.25 2.04 -11.31
N LEU A 11 0.57 1.54 -10.10
CA LEU A 11 -0.43 0.97 -9.21
C LEU A 11 -1.40 2.05 -8.74
N ILE A 12 -2.69 1.73 -8.74
CA ILE A 12 -3.74 2.67 -8.34
C ILE A 12 -4.23 2.26 -6.95
N ALA A 13 -3.83 3.03 -5.94
CA ALA A 13 -4.30 2.88 -4.57
C ALA A 13 -5.57 3.70 -4.33
N ILE A 14 -6.60 3.06 -3.78
CA ILE A 14 -7.91 3.65 -3.53
C ILE A 14 -8.34 3.36 -2.11
N ARG A 15 -8.62 4.42 -1.35
CA ARG A 15 -9.39 4.39 -0.11
C ARG A 15 -10.79 4.94 -0.40
N LYS A 16 -11.83 4.14 -0.16
CA LYS A 16 -13.22 4.57 -0.44
C LYS A 16 -14.16 4.18 0.68
N VAL A 17 -15.10 5.07 1.00
CA VAL A 17 -16.20 4.77 1.91
C VAL A 17 -17.36 4.19 1.09
N ARG A 18 -17.85 3.00 1.45
CA ARG A 18 -19.04 2.37 0.89
C ARG A 18 -19.93 1.87 2.02
N HIS A 19 -21.19 2.33 2.03
CA HIS A 19 -22.18 1.92 3.04
C HIS A 19 -21.72 2.08 4.51
N GLY A 20 -20.87 3.08 4.79
CA GLY A 20 -20.30 3.32 6.12
C GLY A 20 -19.05 2.52 6.43
N GLU A 21 -18.65 1.58 5.57
CA GLU A 21 -17.39 0.83 5.68
C GLU A 21 -16.30 1.46 4.81
N VAL A 22 -15.05 1.38 5.27
CA VAL A 22 -13.89 1.84 4.49
C VAL A 22 -13.26 0.64 3.78
N GLU A 23 -13.21 0.71 2.45
CA GLU A 23 -12.49 -0.25 1.62
C GLU A 23 -11.13 0.32 1.21
N TYR A 24 -10.10 -0.52 1.33
CA TYR A 24 -8.73 -0.24 0.90
C TYR A 24 -8.37 -1.19 -0.25
N VAL A 25 -8.13 -0.65 -1.44
CA VAL A 25 -7.90 -1.44 -2.65
C VAL A 25 -6.69 -0.91 -3.41
N VAL A 26 -5.81 -1.81 -3.85
CA VAL A 26 -4.75 -1.52 -4.82
C VAL A 26 -5.09 -2.24 -6.13
N LYS A 27 -5.04 -1.51 -7.24
CA LYS A 27 -5.26 -2.07 -8.58
C LYS A 27 -3.94 -2.20 -9.32
N ASP A 28 -3.74 -3.36 -9.94
CA ASP A 28 -2.65 -3.59 -10.89
C ASP A 28 -3.20 -3.47 -12.33
N PRO A 29 -2.88 -2.40 -13.07
CA PRO A 29 -3.39 -2.22 -14.43
C PRO A 29 -2.71 -3.14 -15.46
N ILE A 30 -1.52 -3.67 -15.17
CA ILE A 30 -0.80 -4.58 -16.06
C ILE A 30 -1.43 -5.98 -16.01
N HIS A 31 -1.73 -6.47 -14.82
CA HIS A 31 -2.29 -7.81 -14.62
C HIS A 31 -3.82 -7.83 -14.55
N MET A 32 -4.47 -6.66 -14.54
CA MET A 32 -5.92 -6.50 -14.34
C MET A 32 -6.42 -7.07 -13.00
N GLU A 33 -5.58 -7.01 -11.98
CA GLU A 33 -5.86 -7.55 -10.66
C GLU A 33 -6.24 -6.46 -9.65
N TYR A 34 -6.97 -6.88 -8.62
CA TYR A 34 -7.44 -6.03 -7.52
C TYR A 34 -7.10 -6.71 -6.21
N TYR A 35 -6.30 -6.03 -5.38
CA TYR A 35 -5.95 -6.51 -4.05
C TYR A 35 -6.73 -5.71 -3.02
N ARG A 36 -7.52 -6.40 -2.21
CA ARG A 36 -8.17 -5.82 -1.04
C ARG A 36 -7.21 -5.93 0.13
N LEU A 37 -6.95 -4.81 0.77
CA LEU A 37 -6.06 -4.73 1.92
C LEU A 37 -6.87 -4.40 3.17
N THR A 38 -6.33 -4.79 4.31
CA THR A 38 -6.68 -4.15 5.58
C THR A 38 -6.15 -2.72 5.60
N GLU A 39 -6.63 -1.91 6.54
CA GLU A 39 -6.13 -0.54 6.74
C GLU A 39 -4.62 -0.53 7.00
N LEU A 40 -4.14 -1.40 7.90
CA LEU A 40 -2.72 -1.51 8.23
C LEU A 40 -1.86 -1.89 7.02
N GLU A 41 -2.30 -2.88 6.24
CA GLU A 41 -1.58 -3.29 5.02
C GLU A 41 -1.54 -2.17 3.98
N TYR A 42 -2.62 -1.41 3.84
CA TYR A 42 -2.68 -0.26 2.94
C TYR A 42 -1.71 0.84 3.39
N ASP A 43 -1.71 1.19 4.67
CA ASP A 43 -0.82 2.21 5.22
C ASP A 43 0.65 1.80 5.06
N VAL A 44 1.00 0.53 5.35
CA VAL A 44 2.34 -0.01 5.09
C VAL A 44 2.70 0.10 3.62
N ALA A 45 1.79 -0.28 2.71
CA ALA A 45 2.03 -0.21 1.28
C ALA A 45 2.30 1.24 0.81
N MET A 46 1.58 2.23 1.36
CA MET A 46 1.79 3.65 1.03
C MET A 46 3.12 4.21 1.53
N LEU A 47 3.80 3.53 2.46
CA LEU A 47 5.12 3.91 2.94
C LEU A 47 6.27 3.37 2.08
N PHE A 48 6.00 2.42 1.17
CA PHE A 48 6.98 1.86 0.22
C PHE A 48 7.23 2.82 -0.95
N ASP A 49 7.95 3.89 -0.66
CA ASP A 49 8.29 4.98 -1.59
C ASP A 49 9.66 4.82 -2.27
N GLY A 50 10.41 3.77 -1.94
CA GLY A 50 11.78 3.56 -2.40
C GLY A 50 12.85 4.38 -1.68
N HIS A 51 12.47 5.11 -0.63
CA HIS A 51 13.39 5.89 0.20
C HIS A 51 13.50 5.35 1.63
N ARG A 52 12.40 4.83 2.18
CA ARG A 52 12.38 4.29 3.55
C ARG A 52 12.94 2.87 3.62
N SER A 53 13.72 2.59 4.66
CA SER A 53 14.08 1.23 5.05
C SER A 53 12.92 0.53 5.76
N ASN A 54 12.95 -0.81 5.82
CA ASN A 54 11.93 -1.59 6.53
C ASN A 54 11.81 -1.18 8.01
N GLU A 55 12.93 -0.85 8.67
CA GLU A 55 12.91 -0.38 10.06
C GLU A 55 12.21 0.97 10.21
N GLN A 56 12.37 1.87 9.24
CA GLN A 56 11.68 3.17 9.26
C GLN A 56 10.19 3.00 9.04
N VAL A 57 9.79 2.10 8.12
CA VAL A 57 8.38 1.77 7.90
C VAL A 57 7.75 1.21 9.18
N LEU A 58 8.41 0.23 9.83
CA LEU A 58 7.92 -0.39 11.08
C LEU A 58 7.72 0.62 12.22
N LYS A 59 8.55 1.65 12.31
CA LYS A 59 8.41 2.72 13.33
C LYS A 59 7.22 3.65 13.08
N LEU A 60 6.68 3.69 11.86
CA LEU A 60 5.56 4.57 11.50
C LEU A 60 4.20 3.90 11.64
N VAL A 61 4.16 2.58 11.75
CA VAL A 61 2.92 1.78 11.83
C VAL A 61 2.69 1.12 13.20
N ASN A 62 3.59 1.36 14.16
CA ASN A 62 3.47 0.99 15.58
C ASN A 62 3.15 2.23 16.43
#